data_AF-A0A838HVU4-F1
#
_entry.id   AF-A0A838HVU4-F1
#
_cell.length_a   1.000
_cell.length_b   1.000
_cell.length_c   1.000
_cell.angle_alpha   90.00
_cell.angle_beta   90.00
_cell.angle_gamma   90.00
#
_symmetry.space_group_name_H-M   'P 1'
#
loop_
_entity.id
_entity.type
_entity.pdbx_description
1 polymer ?
#
loop_
_entity_poly.entity_id
_entity_poly.type
_entity_poly.pdbx_seq_one_letter_code
_entity_poly.pdbx_strand_id
1 'polypeptide(L)' 'MEHPDDLDWMLRALELAEHGRGAVSPNPLVGCVVVRDGRAVGEGWHRRAGGPHAEVAALAAAG' A
#
# COMPACT_ATOMS: atom_id res chain seq x y z
N MET A 1 15.72 5.65 -12.72
CA MET A 1 14.91 5.73 -13.95
C MET A 1 13.49 5.82 -13.44
N GLU A 2 12.77 6.93 -13.70
CA GLU A 2 11.33 6.94 -13.48
C GLU A 2 10.73 5.92 -14.45
N HIS A 3 9.96 4.98 -13.93
CA HIS A 3 9.14 4.13 -14.79
C HIS A 3 7.90 4.93 -15.17
N PRO A 4 7.46 4.86 -16.45
CA PRO A 4 6.32 5.65 -16.91
C PRO A 4 5.01 5.33 -16.16
N ASP A 5 4.96 4.23 -15.43
CA ASP A 5 3.86 3.76 -14.59
C ASP A 5 4.02 4.09 -13.09
N ASP A 6 5.10 4.75 -12.66
CA ASP A 6 5.33 5.09 -11.25
C ASP A 6 4.17 5.90 -10.64
N LEU A 7 3.61 6.82 -11.43
CA LEU A 7 2.45 7.62 -11.01
C LEU A 7 1.21 6.75 -10.82
N ASP A 8 0.95 5.82 -11.74
CA ASP A 8 -0.22 4.92 -11.65
C ASP A 8 -0.11 4.00 -10.42
N TRP A 9 1.09 3.49 -10.13
CA TRP A 9 1.34 2.69 -8.94
C TRP A 9 1.21 3.50 -7.64
N MET A 10 1.64 4.77 -7.65
CA MET A 10 1.46 5.64 -6.49
C MET A 10 -0.02 5.99 -6.28
N LEU A 11 -0.78 6.25 -7.35
CA LEU A 11 -2.23 6.44 -7.26
C LEU A 11 -2.90 5.20 -6.67
N ARG A 12 -2.50 4.00 -7.11
CA ARG A 12 -2.97 2.75 -6.53
C ARG A 12 -2.65 2.61 -5.04
N ALA A 13 -1.45 3.02 -4.61
CA ALA A 13 -1.08 3.03 -3.20
C ALA A 13 -1.94 3.99 -2.37
N LEU A 14 -2.29 5.16 -2.92
CA LEU A 14 -3.22 6.10 -2.27
C LEU A 14 -4.64 5.52 -2.17
N GLU A 15 -5.15 4.86 -3.21
CA GLU A 15 -6.44 4.15 -3.16
C GLU A 15 -6.47 3.09 -2.05
N LEU A 16 -5.39 2.33 -1.91
CA LEU A 16 -5.25 1.35 -0.83
C LEU A 16 -5.26 2.04 0.54
N ALA A 17 -4.54 3.16 0.70
CA ALA A 17 -4.48 3.91 1.95
C ALA A 17 -5.87 4.37 2.44
N GLU A 18 -6.75 4.76 1.51
CA GLU A 18 -8.13 5.19 1.80
C GLU A 18 -8.96 4.12 2.51
N HIS A 19 -8.66 2.83 2.34
CA HIS A 19 -9.34 1.75 3.04
C HIS A 19 -9.10 1.76 4.56
N GLY A 20 -8.09 2.48 5.04
CA GLY A 20 -7.84 2.70 6.47
C GLY A 20 -8.68 3.83 7.08
N ARG A 21 -9.41 4.61 6.27
CA ARG A 21 -10.10 5.83 6.73
C ARG A 21 -11.08 5.53 7.86
N GLY A 22 -10.94 6.28 8.96
CA GLY A 22 -11.76 6.12 10.16
C GLY A 22 -11.34 4.98 11.10
N ALA A 23 -10.42 4.09 10.70
CA ALA A 23 -10.01 2.94 11.51
C ALA A 23 -8.57 3.05 12.05
N VAL A 24 -7.74 3.92 11.48
CA VAL A 24 -6.29 3.97 11.78
C VAL A 24 -5.84 5.07 12.73
N SER A 25 -6.67 6.08 13.02
CA SER A 25 -6.28 7.18 13.91
C SER A 25 -5.82 6.66 15.28
N PRO A 26 -4.71 7.18 15.87
CA PRO A 26 -3.94 8.37 15.48
C PRO A 26 -2.88 8.12 14.39
N ASN A 27 -2.72 6.88 13.92
CA ASN A 27 -1.76 6.55 12.87
C ASN A 27 -2.24 7.08 11.51
N PRO A 28 -1.31 7.35 10.57
CA PRO A 28 -1.66 7.84 9.24
C PRO A 28 -2.34 6.77 8.38
N LEU A 29 -3.03 7.24 7.33
CA LEU A 29 -3.42 6.40 6.20
C LEU A 29 -2.16 6.04 5.41
N VAL A 30 -1.93 4.76 5.22
CA VAL A 30 -0.79 4.24 4.45
C VAL A 30 -1.27 3.09 3.59
N GLY A 31 -0.95 3.14 2.30
CA GLY A 31 -1.08 2.04 1.36
C GLY A 31 0.28 1.76 0.71
N CYS A 32 0.46 0.54 0.24
CA CYS A 32 1.72 0.06 -0.32
C CYS A 32 1.42 -0.92 -1.46
N VAL A 33 2.17 -0.79 -2.55
CA VAL A 33 2.17 -1.70 -3.69
C VAL A 33 3.61 -2.17 -3.92
N VAL A 34 3.79 -3.47 -4.10
CA VAL A 34 5.05 -4.08 -4.53
C VAL A 34 4.92 -4.45 -6.00
N VAL A 35 5.76 -3.88 -6.84
CA VAL A 35 5.75 -4.09 -8.29
C VAL A 35 6.99 -4.88 -8.71
N ARG A 36 6.79 -5.89 -9.55
CA ARG A 36 7.85 -6.67 -10.18
C ARG A 36 7.49 -6.93 -11.63
N ASP A 37 8.42 -6.64 -12.54
CA ASP A 37 8.26 -6.85 -13.98
C ASP A 37 6.96 -6.21 -14.55
N GLY A 38 6.65 -4.99 -14.11
CA GLY A 38 5.47 -4.23 -14.53
C GLY A 38 4.14 -4.75 -13.98
N ARG A 39 4.16 -5.58 -12.93
CA ARG A 39 2.96 -6.18 -12.32
C ARG A 39 2.97 -5.97 -10.81
N ALA A 40 1.83 -5.59 -10.26
CA ALA A 40 1.63 -5.64 -8.82
C ALA A 40 1.69 -7.11 -8.35
N VAL A 41 2.69 -7.43 -7.53
CA VAL A 41 2.84 -8.74 -6.91
C VAL A 41 2.34 -8.75 -5.47
N GLY A 42 2.24 -7.59 -4.82
CA GLY A 42 1.67 -7.47 -3.49
C GLY A 42 1.03 -6.11 -3.25
N GLU A 43 -0.06 -6.08 -2.47
CA GLU A 43 -0.77 -4.87 -2.10
C GLU A 43 -1.12 -4.90 -0.62
N GLY A 44 -1.06 -3.76 0.05
CA GLY A 44 -1.34 -3.65 1.47
C GLY A 44 -1.77 -2.25 1.89
N TRP A 45 -2.50 -2.18 3.01
CA TRP A 45 -2.83 -0.91 3.67
C TRP A 45 -2.86 -1.09 5.19
N HIS A 46 -2.66 0.00 5.93
CA HIS A 46 -2.77 -0.01 7.37
C HIS A 46 -4.25 -0.10 7.77
N ARG A 47 -4.64 -1.19 8.45
CA ARG A 47 -6.06 -1.50 8.72
C ARG A 47 -6.60 -0.96 10.03
N ARG A 48 -5.75 -0.79 11.04
CA ARG A 48 -6.15 -0.35 12.38
C ARG A 48 -4.96 0.21 13.16
N ALA A 49 -5.21 1.15 14.07
CA ALA A 49 -4.19 1.64 14.99
C ALA A 49 -3.52 0.50 15.78
N GLY A 50 -2.19 0.53 15.86
CA GLY A 50 -1.38 -0.51 16.51
C GLY A 50 -1.31 -1.86 15.76
N GLY A 51 -1.92 -1.96 14.58
CA GLY A 51 -1.75 -3.11 13.69
C GLY A 51 -0.46 -3.03 12.85
N PRO A 52 -0.17 -4.06 12.03
CA PRO A 52 0.93 -4.02 11.08
C PRO A 52 0.82 -2.84 10.11
N HIS A 53 1.96 -2.30 9.68
CA HIS A 53 1.99 -1.29 8.63
C HIS A 53 1.60 -1.89 7.26
N ALA A 54 1.34 -1.02 6.28
CA ALA A 54 0.89 -1.42 4.94
C ALA A 54 1.92 -2.30 4.22
N GLU A 55 3.20 -1.99 4.38
CA GLU A 55 4.35 -2.67 3.78
C GLU A 55 4.42 -4.13 4.21
N VAL A 56 4.12 -4.42 5.48
CA VAL A 56 4.09 -5.79 6.00
C VAL A 56 3.03 -6.62 5.28
N ALA A 57 1.84 -6.04 5.07
CA ALA A 57 0.77 -6.71 4.34
C ALA A 57 1.11 -6.87 2.85
N ALA A 58 1.70 -5.86 2.23
CA ALA A 58 2.07 -5.91 0.81
C ALA A 58 3.18 -6.94 0.55
N LEU A 59 4.21 -7.01 1.41
CA LEU A 59 5.26 -8.02 1.33
C LEU A 59 4.72 -9.42 1.58
N ALA A 60 3.85 -9.61 2.58
CA ALA A 60 3.22 -10.90 2.84
C ALA A 60 2.35 -11.39 1.66
N ALA A 61 1.71 -10.47 0.93
CA ALA A 61 0.97 -10.78 -0.28
C ALA A 61 1.89 -11.10 -1.48
N ALA A 62 3.07 -10.48 -1.55
CA ALA A 62 4.06 -10.68 -2.61
C ALA A 62 4.76 -12.05 -2.55
N GLY A 63 4.79 -12.67 -1.38
CA GLY A 63 5.45 -13.96 -1.14
C GLY A 63 6.90 -13.83 -0.71
#